data_AF-A0A821WTJ2-F1
#
_entry.id   AF-A0A821WTJ2-F1
#
_cell.length_a   1.000
_cell.length_b   1.000
_cell.length_c   1.000
_cell.angle_alpha   90.00
_cell.angle_beta   90.00
_cell.angle_gamma   90.00
#
_symmetry.space_group_name_H-M   'P 1'
#
loop_
_entity.id
_entity.type
_entity.pdbx_description
1 polymer ?
#
loop_
_entity_poly.entity_id
_entity_poly.type
_entity_poly.pdbx_seq_one_letter_code
_entity_poly.pdbx_strand_id
1 'polypeptide(L)'
;YSPVTQNYLPPSNLGAITERLDDLIRSYITAHGKLDQTKMDTRTFEKMMHVKSLKSCIDPGESVGILAAQSIGEPSTQMTLN
;
A
#
# COMPACT_ATOMS: atom_id res chain seq x y z
N TYR A 1 -0.30 4.18 -21.44
CA TYR A 1 0.79 3.51 -20.72
C TYR A 1 0.18 2.42 -19.86
N SER A 2 0.83 1.26 -19.75
CA SER A 2 0.40 0.19 -18.83
C SER A 2 0.91 0.48 -17.41
N PRO A 3 0.18 0.06 -16.36
CA PRO A 3 0.61 0.26 -14.98
C PRO A 3 1.93 -0.47 -14.71
N VAL A 4 2.79 0.14 -13.89
CA VAL A 4 4.16 -0.36 -13.61
C VAL A 4 4.13 -1.77 -12.99
N THR A 5 3.13 -2.05 -12.16
CA THR A 5 2.90 -3.35 -11.51
C THR A 5 2.58 -4.49 -12.48
N GLN A 6 2.20 -4.18 -13.73
CA GLN A 6 1.97 -5.20 -14.76
C GLN A 6 3.29 -5.75 -15.31
N ASN A 7 4.29 -4.89 -15.45
CA ASN A 7 5.58 -5.25 -16.06
C ASN A 7 6.63 -5.63 -15.01
N TYR A 8 6.48 -5.15 -13.77
CA TYR A 8 7.42 -5.37 -12.68
C TYR A 8 6.72 -5.91 -11.45
N LEU A 9 7.29 -6.98 -10.89
CA LEU A 9 6.79 -7.60 -9.65
C LEU A 9 7.00 -6.65 -8.47
N PRO A 10 5.92 -6.26 -7.76
CA PRO A 10 5.99 -5.40 -6.58
C PRO A 10 6.92 -5.88 -5.47
N PRO A 11 6.97 -7.18 -5.08
CA PRO A 11 7.82 -7.65 -3.97
C PRO A 11 9.31 -7.73 -4.31
N SER A 12 9.68 -7.60 -5.59
CA SER A 12 11.07 -7.74 -6.04
C SER A 12 11.68 -6.44 -6.59
N ASN A 13 10.85 -5.51 -7.06
CA ASN A 13 11.30 -4.30 -7.73
C ASN A 13 10.91 -3.06 -6.90
N LEU A 14 11.91 -2.35 -6.38
CA LEU A 14 11.69 -1.12 -5.63
C LEU A 14 11.07 -0.06 -6.54
N GLY A 15 9.96 0.54 -6.11
CA GLY A 15 9.21 1.53 -6.90
C GLY A 15 8.17 0.94 -7.85
N ALA A 16 8.05 -0.39 -7.94
CA ALA A 16 6.91 -1.06 -8.59
C ALA A 16 5.68 -1.00 -7.67
N ILE A 17 5.13 0.21 -7.50
CA ILE A 17 3.96 0.49 -6.68
C ILE A 17 2.73 0.80 -7.55
N THR A 18 1.55 0.74 -6.95
CA THR A 18 0.31 1.12 -7.62
C THR A 18 0.26 2.63 -7.83
N GLU A 19 -0.39 3.07 -8.92
CA GLU A 19 -0.56 4.49 -9.24
C GLU A 19 -1.24 5.25 -8.09
N ARG A 20 -2.21 4.61 -7.42
CA ARG A 20 -2.89 5.20 -6.26
C ARG A 20 -1.96 5.46 -5.09
N LEU A 21 -0.99 4.57 -4.83
CA LEU A 21 -0.02 4.79 -3.77
C LEU A 21 0.97 5.91 -4.15
N ASP A 22 1.38 5.97 -5.42
CA ASP A 22 2.23 7.05 -5.92
C ASP A 22 1.55 8.42 -5.77
N ASP A 23 0.27 8.51 -6.14
CA ASP A 23 -0.55 9.73 -5.98
C ASP A 23 -0.68 10.15 -4.50
N LEU A 24 -0.85 9.19 -3.60
CA LEU A 24 -0.93 9.45 -2.16
C LEU A 24 0.40 9.99 -1.62
N ILE A 25 1.53 9.41 -2.03
CA ILE A 25 2.86 9.88 -1.64
C ILE A 25 3.10 11.31 -2.16
N ARG A 26 2.79 11.56 -3.43
CA ARG A 26 2.93 12.89 -4.06
C ARG A 26 2.07 13.94 -3.40
N SER A 27 0.79 13.63 -3.16
CA SER A 27 -0.14 14.56 -2.52
C SER A 27 0.29 14.87 -1.08
N TYR A 28 0.80 13.88 -0.35
CA TYR A 28 1.34 14.08 0.99
C TYR A 28 2.57 15.01 0.97
N ILE A 29 3.55 14.76 0.09
CA ILE A 29 4.76 15.59 -0.05
C ILE A 29 4.38 17.02 -0.45
N THR A 30 3.45 17.18 -1.39
CA THR A 30 3.00 18.49 -1.87
C THR A 30 2.30 19.28 -0.76
N ALA A 31 1.43 18.62 0.01
CA ALA A 31 0.73 19.24 1.14
C ALA A 31 1.67 19.60 2.30
N HIS A 32 2.76 18.86 2.47
CA HIS A 32 3.71 19.01 3.59
C HIS A 32 5.11 19.39 3.09
N GLY A 33 5.19 20.32 2.13
CA GLY A 33 6.37 20.69 1.33
C GLY A 33 7.68 21.00 2.09
N LYS A 34 7.64 21.05 3.41
CA LYS A 34 8.79 20.76 4.27
C LYS A 34 8.35 19.82 5.41
N LEU A 35 8.93 18.62 5.49
CA LEU A 35 8.86 17.77 6.69
C LEU A 35 9.71 18.40 7.81
N ASP A 36 9.48 19.67 8.13
CA ASP A 36 10.28 20.49 9.06
C ASP A 36 10.20 19.94 10.49
N GLN A 37 9.12 19.23 10.83
CA GLN A 37 8.95 18.62 12.15
C GLN A 37 9.85 17.41 12.40
N THR A 38 10.35 16.75 11.34
CA THR A 38 11.10 15.48 11.45
C THR A 38 12.51 15.51 10.85
N LYS A 39 13.02 16.66 10.36
CA LYS A 39 14.32 16.78 9.66
C LYS A 39 14.53 15.72 8.57
N MET A 40 13.45 15.19 8.01
CA MET A 40 13.51 14.12 7.02
C MET A 40 13.42 14.71 5.63
N ASP A 41 14.38 14.37 4.78
CA ASP A 41 14.36 14.77 3.39
C ASP A 41 13.19 14.10 2.65
N THR A 42 12.55 14.84 1.75
CA THR A 42 11.42 14.40 0.92
C THR A 42 11.75 13.13 0.13
N ARG A 43 12.97 13.05 -0.42
CA ARG A 43 13.46 11.88 -1.15
C ARG A 43 13.68 10.67 -0.25
N THR A 44 14.04 10.90 1.01
CA THR A 44 14.21 9.83 2.00
C THR A 44 12.85 9.27 2.42
N PHE A 45 11.85 10.14 2.60
CA PHE A 45 10.47 9.72 2.85
C PHE A 45 9.89 8.91 1.69
N GLU A 46 10.03 9.37 0.44
CA GLU A 46 9.57 8.66 -0.75
C GLU A 46 10.17 7.25 -0.83
N LYS A 47 11.49 7.13 -0.68
CA LYS A 47 12.18 5.83 -0.62
C LYS A 47 11.67 4.94 0.50
N MET A 48 11.43 5.51 1.69
CA MET A 48 10.91 4.77 2.83
C MET A 48 9.51 4.20 2.54
N MET A 49 8.65 4.99 1.89
CA MET A 49 7.32 4.54 1.49
C MET A 49 7.37 3.45 0.43
N HIS A 50 8.29 3.52 -0.53
CA HIS A 50 8.53 2.43 -1.48
C HIS A 50 9.00 1.14 -0.78
N VAL A 51 9.92 1.23 0.19
CA VAL A 51 10.37 0.07 0.98
C VAL A 51 9.24 -0.49 1.85
N LYS A 52 8.39 0.37 2.41
CA LYS A 52 7.20 -0.06 3.15
C LYS A 52 6.26 -0.84 2.23
N SER A 53 5.96 -0.32 1.04
CA SER A 53 5.13 -1.01 0.06
C SER A 53 5.71 -2.37 -0.33
N LEU A 54 7.02 -2.46 -0.51
CA LEU A 54 7.73 -3.72 -0.82
C LEU A 54 7.48 -4.78 0.27
N LYS A 55 7.56 -4.39 1.55
CA LYS A 55 7.37 -5.27 2.71
C LYS A 55 5.91 -5.55 3.06
N SER A 56 4.96 -4.78 2.51
CA SER A 56 3.52 -4.94 2.74
C SER A 56 2.83 -5.80 1.68
N CYS A 57 3.59 -6.44 0.80
CA CYS A 57 3.03 -7.41 -0.14
C CYS A 57 2.61 -8.68 0.60
N ILE A 58 1.52 -9.29 0.13
CA ILE A 58 1.02 -10.60 0.60
C ILE A 58 2.10 -11.68 0.38
N ASP A 59 2.21 -12.61 1.31
CA ASP A 59 3.13 -13.73 1.15
C ASP A 59 2.54 -14.79 0.19
N PRO A 60 3.37 -15.42 -0.67
CA PRO A 60 2.91 -16.51 -1.51
C PRO A 60 2.41 -17.68 -0.67
N GLY A 61 1.21 -18.19 -1.00
CA GLY A 61 0.60 -19.32 -0.29
C GLY A 61 -0.33 -18.91 0.86
N GLU A 62 -0.50 -17.62 1.11
CA GLU A 62 -1.50 -17.13 2.06
C GLU A 62 -2.93 -17.49 1.59
N SER A 63 -3.77 -17.95 2.52
CA SER A 63 -5.12 -18.45 2.22
C SER A 63 -6.14 -17.32 2.03
N VAL A 64 -5.90 -16.46 1.04
CA VAL A 64 -6.70 -15.26 0.76
C VAL A 64 -8.18 -15.55 0.51
N GLY A 65 -8.52 -16.74 -0.03
CA GLY A 65 -9.91 -17.13 -0.27
C GLY A 65 -10.70 -17.38 1.02
N ILE A 66 -10.08 -18.02 2.02
CA ILE A 66 -10.71 -18.26 3.33
C ILE A 66 -10.83 -16.93 4.09
N LEU A 67 -9.79 -16.11 4.08
CA LEU A 67 -9.80 -14.77 4.69
C LEU A 67 -10.91 -13.90 4.08
N ALA A 68 -11.08 -13.92 2.76
CA ALA A 68 -12.15 -13.18 2.09
C ALA A 68 -13.54 -13.69 2.50
N ALA A 69 -13.73 -15.01 2.57
CA ALA A 69 -15.00 -15.60 2.99
C ALA A 69 -15.36 -15.22 4.44
N GLN A 70 -14.39 -15.28 5.35
CA GLN A 70 -14.57 -14.86 6.75
C GLN A 70 -14.87 -13.37 6.87
N SER A 71 -14.14 -12.54 6.13
CA SER A 71 -14.31 -11.07 6.14
C SER A 71 -15.72 -10.63 5.76
N ILE A 72 -16.47 -11.45 5.02
CA ILE A 72 -17.88 -11.20 4.67
C ILE A 72 -18.81 -11.88 5.68
N GLY A 73 -18.54 -13.13 6.03
CA GLY A 73 -19.43 -13.95 6.86
C GLY A 73 -19.52 -13.49 8.31
N GLU A 74 -18.40 -13.16 8.95
CA GLU A 74 -18.37 -12.79 10.37
C GLU A 74 -19.12 -11.47 10.65
N PRO A 75 -18.91 -10.37 9.89
CA PRO A 75 -19.69 -9.14 10.10
C PRO A 75 -21.18 -9.30 9.78
N SER A 76 -21.54 -10.18 8.84
CA SER A 76 -22.94 -10.42 8.47
C SER A 76 -23.76 -10.97 9.64
N THR A 77 -23.14 -11.75 10.52
CA THR A 77 -23.81 -12.28 11.72
C THR A 77 -24.02 -11.22 12.80
N GLN A 78 -23.13 -10.23 12.89
CA GLN A 78 -23.27 -9.09 13.80
C GLN A 78 -24.42 -8.15 13.42
N MET A 79 -24.85 -8.17 12.15
CA MET A 79 -25.96 -7.36 11.64
C MET A 79 -27.32 -8.07 11.63
N THR A 80 -27.41 -9.29 12.18
CA THR A 80 -28.66 -10.09 12.15
C THR A 80 -29.63 -9.77 13.30
N LEU A 81 -29.18 -9.06 14.33
CA LEU A 81 -30.03 -8.59 15.45
C LEU A 81 -30.39 -7.11 15.24
N ASN A 82 -31.48 -6.85 14.52
CA ASN A 82 -32.18 -5.57 14.56
C ASN A 82 -33.43 -5.69 15.44
#